data_AF-H2AUQ4-F1
#
_entry.id   AF-H2AUQ4-F1
#
_cell.length_a   1.000
_cell.length_b   1.000
_cell.length_c   1.000
_cell.angle_alpha   90.00
_cell.angle_beta   90.00
_cell.angle_gamma   90.00
#
_symmetry.space_group_name_H-M   'P 1'
#
loop_
_entity.id
_entity.type
_entity.pdbx_description
1 polymer ?
#
loop_
_entity_poly.entity_id
_entity_poly.type
_entity_poly.pdbx_seq_one_letter_code
_entity_poly.pdbx_strand_id
1 'polypeptide(L)'
;MLSRRLLSITRTLSHVKQIKPMVPKPTDDIPTVATFLEKIGRDCSEFTEVFEDKWSNLFTWDSAALKEKNIPIRQRRYILSQVEHFRNDSDVREIKRGKKSFFGGERKRKENMAKSKHSG
;
A
#
# COMPACT_ATOMS: atom_id res chain seq x y z
N MET A 1 -35.73 27.01 20.25
CA MET A 1 -34.45 27.60 19.81
C MET A 1 -33.31 26.67 20.26
N LEU A 2 -32.97 25.65 19.48
CA LEU A 2 -31.91 24.69 19.85
C LEU A 2 -30.60 25.09 19.18
N SER A 3 -29.70 25.65 19.98
CA SER A 3 -28.35 26.07 19.61
C SER A 3 -27.51 24.85 19.19
N ARG A 4 -27.10 24.81 17.91
CA ARG A 4 -26.21 23.78 17.37
C ARG A 4 -24.77 24.19 17.65
N ARG A 5 -24.09 23.44 18.53
CA ARG A 5 -22.66 23.60 18.80
C ARG A 5 -21.86 23.24 17.53
N LEU A 6 -21.08 24.19 17.02
CA LEU A 6 -20.11 23.99 15.95
C LEU A 6 -18.84 23.38 16.55
N LEU A 7 -18.64 22.07 16.37
CA LEU A 7 -17.34 21.46 16.64
C LEU A 7 -16.39 21.79 15.49
N SER A 8 -15.64 22.88 15.64
CA SER A 8 -14.54 23.25 14.75
C SER A 8 -13.37 22.31 14.99
N ILE A 9 -13.19 21.32 14.10
CA ILE A 9 -12.03 20.44 14.11
C ILE A 9 -10.95 21.11 13.26
N THR A 10 -10.15 21.96 13.87
CA THR A 10 -8.93 22.49 13.23
C THR A 10 -7.86 21.39 13.25
N ARG A 11 -7.60 20.76 12.10
CA ARG A 11 -6.43 19.87 11.96
C ARG A 11 -5.17 20.71 11.94
N THR A 12 -4.38 20.64 13.00
CA THR A 12 -3.03 21.21 13.04
C THR A 12 -2.15 20.46 12.03
N LEU A 13 -1.60 21.19 11.04
CA LEU A 13 -0.58 20.69 10.13
C LEU A 13 0.77 20.62 10.88
N SER A 14 1.10 19.46 11.43
CA SER A 14 2.45 19.20 11.94
C SER A 14 3.39 18.99 10.74
N HIS A 15 4.24 19.99 10.47
CA HIS A 15 5.33 19.85 9.51
C HIS A 15 6.42 18.97 10.12
N VAL A 16 6.36 17.66 9.83
CA VAL A 16 7.39 16.72 10.22
C VAL A 16 8.65 17.03 9.41
N LYS A 17 9.76 17.30 10.10
CA LYS A 17 11.09 17.50 9.51
C LYS A 17 11.43 16.28 8.64
N GLN A 18 11.58 16.49 7.34
CA GLN A 18 11.96 15.44 6.38
C GLN A 18 13.40 14.99 6.69
N ILE A 19 13.55 13.95 7.51
CA ILE A 19 14.85 13.28 7.69
C ILE A 19 15.13 12.60 6.36
N LYS A 20 16.26 12.95 5.74
CA LYS A 20 16.68 12.34 4.48
C LYS A 20 16.78 10.83 4.70
N PRO A 21 15.95 10.02 4.02
CA PRO A 21 15.85 8.64 4.40
C PRO A 21 17.14 7.90 4.10
N MET A 22 17.64 7.14 5.08
CA MET A 22 18.78 6.25 4.87
C MET A 22 18.39 5.15 3.86
N VAL A 23 19.29 4.86 2.92
CA VAL A 23 19.15 3.74 2.00
C VAL A 23 19.71 2.51 2.72
N PRO A 24 18.85 1.55 3.13
CA PRO A 24 19.31 0.32 3.76
C PRO A 24 20.06 -0.54 2.75
N LYS A 25 20.98 -1.37 3.23
CA LYS A 25 21.70 -2.32 2.37
C LYS A 25 20.75 -3.46 1.96
N PRO A 26 20.92 -4.05 0.77
CA PRO A 26 20.21 -5.27 0.39
C PRO A 26 20.48 -6.40 1.39
N THR A 27 19.50 -7.28 1.58
CA THR A 27 19.58 -8.47 2.44
C THR A 27 19.67 -9.71 1.54
N ASP A 28 20.21 -10.82 2.04
CA ASP A 28 20.31 -12.07 1.28
C ASP A 28 18.95 -12.54 0.71
N ASP A 29 17.86 -12.31 1.46
CA ASP A 29 16.49 -12.63 1.04
C ASP A 29 15.93 -11.71 -0.05
N ILE A 30 16.45 -10.48 -0.17
CA ILE A 30 15.98 -9.45 -1.10
C ILE A 30 17.18 -8.70 -1.67
N PRO A 31 17.91 -9.32 -2.62
CA PRO A 31 19.13 -8.74 -3.17
C PRO A 31 18.86 -7.62 -4.19
N THR A 32 17.70 -7.61 -4.84
CA THR A 32 17.40 -6.70 -5.98
C THR A 32 16.02 -6.04 -5.87
N VAL A 33 15.83 -4.96 -6.64
CA VAL A 33 14.52 -4.27 -6.71
C VAL A 33 13.44 -5.17 -7.28
N ALA A 34 13.75 -5.95 -8.33
CA ALA A 34 12.82 -6.94 -8.87
C ALA A 34 12.33 -7.94 -7.82
N THR A 35 13.25 -8.52 -7.04
CA THR A 35 12.87 -9.44 -5.97
C THR A 35 12.01 -8.77 -4.89
N PHE A 36 12.29 -7.50 -4.56
CA PHE A 36 11.47 -6.74 -3.62
C PHE A 36 10.04 -6.55 -4.14
N LEU A 37 9.90 -6.08 -5.39
CA LEU A 37 8.60 -5.78 -6.01
C LEU A 37 7.77 -7.04 -6.23
N GLU A 38 8.41 -8.17 -6.54
CA GLU A 38 7.76 -9.48 -6.61
C GLU A 38 7.29 -9.95 -5.23
N LYS A 39 8.16 -9.86 -4.20
CA LYS A 39 7.86 -10.31 -2.83
C LYS A 39 6.69 -9.56 -2.18
N ILE A 40 6.53 -8.26 -2.46
CA ILE A 40 5.41 -7.47 -1.93
C ILE A 40 4.08 -7.74 -2.66
N GLY A 41 4.10 -8.30 -3.86
CA GLY A 41 2.93 -8.65 -4.67
C GLY A 41 2.08 -7.46 -5.11
N ARG A 42 0.75 -7.64 -5.16
CA ARG A 42 -0.24 -6.63 -5.60
C ARG A 42 0.06 -5.98 -6.96
N ASP A 43 0.49 -6.78 -7.94
CA ASP A 43 0.80 -6.35 -9.30
C ASP A 43 1.94 -5.30 -9.35
N CYS A 44 2.83 -5.28 -8.35
CA CYS A 44 3.95 -4.33 -8.30
C CYS A 44 5.16 -4.78 -9.13
N SER A 45 5.21 -6.06 -9.53
CA SER A 45 6.27 -6.63 -10.37
C SER A 45 6.33 -6.02 -11.76
N GLU A 46 5.24 -5.43 -12.27
CA GLU A 46 5.18 -4.77 -13.58
C GLU A 46 6.00 -3.47 -13.63
N PHE A 47 6.32 -2.87 -12.48
CA PHE A 47 7.01 -1.59 -12.41
C PHE A 47 8.53 -1.72 -12.29
N THR A 48 9.11 -2.92 -12.38
CA THR A 48 10.56 -3.15 -12.28
C THR A 48 11.36 -2.31 -13.27
N GLU A 49 10.93 -2.26 -14.53
CA GLU A 49 11.56 -1.47 -15.59
C GLU A 49 11.60 0.02 -15.26
N VAL A 50 10.58 0.53 -14.55
CA VAL A 50 10.48 1.94 -14.16
C VAL A 50 11.57 2.34 -13.18
N PHE A 51 11.99 1.43 -12.31
CA PHE A 51 13.05 1.67 -11.32
C PHE A 51 14.46 1.40 -11.85
N GLU A 52 14.58 0.89 -13.08
CA GLU A 52 15.86 0.53 -13.73
C GLU A 52 16.71 -0.44 -12.87
N ASP A 53 16.06 -1.29 -12.07
CA ASP A 53 16.68 -2.18 -11.07
C ASP A 53 17.68 -1.52 -10.09
N LYS A 54 17.63 -0.19 -9.95
CA LYS A 54 18.49 0.56 -9.04
C LYS A 54 17.91 0.58 -7.64
N TRP A 55 18.57 -0.12 -6.71
CA TRP A 55 18.18 -0.17 -5.30
C TRP A 55 18.03 1.22 -4.67
N SER A 56 18.95 2.14 -4.99
CA SER A 56 18.89 3.53 -4.50
C SER A 56 17.62 4.26 -4.91
N ASN A 57 17.10 4.04 -6.12
CA ASN A 57 15.90 4.71 -6.62
C ASN A 57 14.67 4.31 -5.80
N LEU A 58 14.53 3.02 -5.48
CA LEU A 58 13.41 2.49 -4.70
C LEU A 58 13.28 3.18 -3.33
N PHE A 59 14.40 3.43 -2.66
CA PHE A 59 14.41 4.05 -1.33
C PHE A 59 14.45 5.58 -1.37
N THR A 60 14.90 6.18 -2.47
CA THR A 60 15.06 7.64 -2.55
C THR A 60 13.81 8.33 -3.10
N TRP A 61 13.01 7.65 -3.92
CA TRP A 61 11.88 8.28 -4.59
C TRP A 61 10.68 8.53 -3.67
N ASP A 62 10.13 9.73 -3.80
CA ASP A 62 8.92 10.15 -3.11
C ASP A 62 7.65 9.86 -3.91
N SER A 63 6.50 10.05 -3.27
CA SER A 63 5.18 10.00 -3.91
C SER A 63 5.07 10.86 -5.18
N ALA A 64 5.78 12.00 -5.24
CA ALA A 64 5.74 12.91 -6.38
C ALA A 64 6.52 12.32 -7.58
N ALA A 65 7.74 11.85 -7.35
CA ALA A 65 8.55 11.18 -8.37
C ALA A 65 7.83 9.94 -8.93
N LEU A 66 7.23 9.12 -8.06
CA LEU A 66 6.45 7.95 -8.49
C LEU A 66 5.20 8.33 -9.30
N LYS A 67 4.63 9.53 -9.07
CA LYS A 67 3.51 10.05 -9.87
C LYS A 67 3.96 10.42 -11.28
N GLU A 68 5.12 11.07 -11.41
CA GLU A 68 5.70 11.42 -12.71
C GLU A 68 6.03 10.18 -13.55
N LYS A 69 6.41 9.09 -12.88
CA LYS A 69 6.63 7.77 -13.50
C LYS A 69 5.35 6.97 -13.79
N ASN A 70 4.18 7.61 -13.73
CA ASN A 70 2.87 7.00 -14.04
C ASN A 70 2.45 5.79 -13.18
N ILE A 71 3.04 5.60 -11.99
CA ILE A 71 2.62 4.52 -11.10
C ILE A 71 1.26 4.88 -10.47
N PRO A 72 0.26 3.98 -10.44
CA PRO A 72 -1.06 4.31 -9.94
C PRO A 72 -1.05 4.51 -8.41
N ILE A 73 -1.95 5.37 -7.92
CA ILE A 73 -1.94 5.89 -6.53
C ILE A 73 -1.89 4.77 -5.47
N ARG A 74 -2.60 3.66 -5.70
CA ARG A 74 -2.67 2.54 -4.74
C ARG A 74 -1.33 1.83 -4.60
N GLN A 75 -0.67 1.57 -5.73
CA GLN A 75 0.65 0.94 -5.79
C GLN A 75 1.69 1.86 -5.18
N ARG A 76 1.70 3.16 -5.51
CA ARG A 76 2.63 4.13 -4.91
C ARG A 76 2.59 4.12 -3.38
N ARG A 77 1.39 4.23 -2.80
CA ARG A 77 1.21 4.22 -1.34
C ARG A 77 1.66 2.90 -0.72
N TYR A 78 1.41 1.79 -1.42
CA TYR A 78 1.79 0.48 -0.93
C TYR A 78 3.31 0.27 -0.98
N ILE A 79 3.96 0.59 -2.10
CA ILE A 79 5.42 0.51 -2.25
C ILE A 79 6.11 1.35 -1.17
N LEU A 80 5.71 2.61 -1.00
CA LEU A 80 6.29 3.48 0.03
C LEU A 80 6.12 2.92 1.45
N SER A 81 4.94 2.37 1.76
CA SER A 81 4.70 1.72 3.04
C SER A 81 5.57 0.48 3.25
N GLN A 82 5.79 -0.34 2.21
CA GLN A 82 6.67 -1.51 2.28
C GLN A 82 8.14 -1.12 2.40
N VAL A 83 8.57 -0.04 1.74
CA VAL A 83 9.89 0.55 1.87
C VAL A 83 10.14 1.02 3.32
N GLU A 84 9.15 1.66 3.94
CA GLU A 84 9.20 2.03 5.36
C GLU A 84 9.23 0.80 6.29
N HIS A 85 8.46 -0.25 5.98
CA HIS A 85 8.53 -1.50 6.73
C HIS A 85 9.93 -2.13 6.66
N PHE A 86 10.53 -2.16 5.47
CA PHE A 86 11.89 -2.66 5.29
C PHE A 86 12.92 -1.83 6.08
N ARG A 87 12.77 -0.51 6.13
CA ARG A 87 13.64 0.36 6.96
C ARG A 87 13.53 0.12 8.46
N ASN A 88 12.36 -0.30 8.91
CA ASN A 88 12.08 -0.57 10.32
C ASN A 88 12.32 -2.03 10.68
N ASP A 89 13.07 -2.78 9.86
CA ASP A 89 13.34 -4.22 10.02
C ASP A 89 12.07 -5.07 10.22
N SER A 90 10.95 -4.62 9.66
CA SER A 90 9.69 -5.35 9.66
C SER A 90 9.63 -6.34 8.51
N ASP A 91 8.94 -7.46 8.70
CA ASP A 91 8.83 -8.50 7.68
C ASP A 91 8.12 -8.00 6.41
N VAL A 92 8.84 -8.03 5.29
CA VAL A 92 8.36 -7.63 3.96
C VAL A 92 7.70 -8.82 3.30
N ARG A 93 6.37 -8.80 3.24
CA ARG A 93 5.54 -9.87 2.67
C ARG A 93 4.30 -9.28 2.02
N GLU A 94 3.70 -10.01 1.08
CA GLU A 94 2.44 -9.59 0.46
C GLU A 94 1.31 -9.52 1.50
N ILE A 95 0.86 -8.30 1.79
CA ILE A 95 -0.36 -8.08 2.56
C ILE A 95 -1.53 -8.13 1.58
N LYS A 96 -2.26 -9.25 1.53
CA LYS A 96 -3.40 -9.39 0.59
C LYS A 96 -4.51 -8.38 0.89
N ARG A 97 -5.24 -7.97 -0.15
CA ARG A 97 -6.41 -7.09 0.02
C ARG A 97 -7.57 -7.90 0.60
N GLY A 98 -8.39 -7.23 1.42
CA GLY A 98 -9.63 -7.82 1.92
C GLY A 98 -10.54 -8.23 0.76
N LYS A 99 -10.95 -9.50 0.76
CA LYS A 99 -11.94 -10.05 -0.19
C LYS A 99 -13.26 -10.24 0.55
N LYS A 100 -14.38 -9.97 -0.13
CA LYS A 100 -15.71 -10.33 0.41
C LYS A 100 -15.83 -11.85 0.51
N SER A 101 -16.69 -12.33 1.42
CA SER A 101 -17.00 -13.76 1.49
C SER A 101 -17.65 -14.25 0.19
N PHE A 102 -17.63 -15.57 -0.04
CA PHE A 102 -18.30 -16.19 -1.19
C PHE A 102 -19.78 -15.75 -1.30
N PHE A 103 -20.48 -15.71 -0.16
CA PHE A 103 -21.89 -15.27 -0.09
C PHE A 103 -22.05 -13.74 -0.09
N GLY A 104 -20.99 -12.99 -0.36
CA GLY A 104 -21.00 -11.53 -0.46
C GLY A 104 -20.65 -10.81 0.85
N GLY A 105 -21.00 -9.52 0.90
CA GLY A 105 -20.85 -8.71 2.10
C GLY A 105 -21.98 -8.96 3.10
N GLU A 106 -21.77 -8.55 4.34
CA GLU A 106 -22.64 -8.86 5.48
C GLU A 106 -24.14 -8.65 5.20
N ARG A 107 -24.50 -7.48 4.67
CA ARG A 107 -25.89 -7.11 4.37
C ARG A 107 -26.59 -8.02 3.35
N LYS A 108 -25.86 -8.61 2.41
CA LYS A 108 -26.42 -9.44 1.32
C LYS A 108 -26.28 -10.94 1.58
N ARG A 109 -25.65 -11.34 2.68
CA ARG A 109 -25.26 -12.73 2.94
C ARG A 109 -26.44 -13.68 2.99
N LYS A 110 -27.49 -13.33 3.75
CA LYS A 110 -28.69 -14.16 3.92
C LYS A 110 -29.44 -14.37 2.60
N GLU A 111 -29.61 -13.30 1.83
CA GLU A 111 -30.25 -13.34 0.52
C GLU A 111 -29.46 -14.23 -0.45
N ASN A 112 -28.15 -14.06 -0.55
CA ASN A 112 -27.30 -14.85 -1.43
C ASN A 112 -27.27 -16.33 -1.04
N MET A 113 -27.23 -16.62 0.26
CA MET A 113 -27.32 -17.99 0.77
C MET A 113 -28.67 -18.63 0.44
N ALA A 114 -29.78 -17.87 0.58
CA ALA A 114 -31.09 -18.36 0.19
C ALA A 114 -31.14 -18.65 -1.32
N LYS A 115 -30.68 -17.74 -2.18
CA LYS A 115 -30.63 -17.96 -3.63
C LYS A 115 -29.81 -19.20 -3.99
N SER A 116 -28.62 -19.34 -3.41
CA SER A 116 -27.74 -20.50 -3.64
C SER A 116 -28.36 -21.83 -3.22
N LYS A 117 -29.23 -21.85 -2.20
CA LYS A 117 -29.94 -23.05 -1.74
C LYS A 117 -31.11 -23.46 -2.64
N HIS A 118 -31.70 -22.52 -3.37
CA HIS A 118 -32.83 -22.81 -4.26
C HIS A 118 -32.38 -23.10 -5.70
N SER A 119 -31.15 -22.74 -6.06
CA SER A 119 -30.61 -22.88 -7.41
C SER A 119 -29.79 -24.15 -7.65
N GLY A 120 -29.62 -25.01 -6.65
CA GLY A 120 -28.89 -26.29 -6.73
C GLY A 120 -29.80 -27.44 -6.34
#